data_AF-A0A7C8EHY8-F1
#
_entry.id   AF-A0A7C8EHY8-F1
#
_cell.length_a   1.000
_cell.length_b   1.000
_cell.length_c   1.000
_cell.angle_alpha   90.00
_cell.angle_beta   90.00
_cell.angle_gamma   90.00
#
_symmetry.space_group_name_H-M   'P 1'
#
loop_
_entity.id
_entity.type
_entity.pdbx_description
1 polymer ?
#
loop_
_entity_poly.entity_id
_entity_poly.type
_entity_poly.pdbx_seq_one_letter_code
_entity_poly.pdbx_strand_id
1 'polypeptide(L)'
;MTRPDGWIVLIWNRRQIESSAFQQAYERILRTYAKDYGSANHRNVGEDVINDFFKPGTCRLAAFDNWQEFDFEGLRGRLLSSSYTPTEGRPEHAPMMADLRKTFGKHQTQGKVRFDYKAVIYYGQLR
;
A
#
# COMPACT_ATOMS: atom_id res chain seq x y z
N MET A 1 -27.79 3.93 -4.65
CA MET A 1 -28.05 4.14 -6.09
C MET A 1 -27.48 5.50 -6.46
N THR A 2 -26.51 5.54 -7.36
CA THR A 2 -26.02 6.79 -7.95
C THR A 2 -27.11 7.42 -8.83
N ARG A 3 -27.15 8.75 -8.89
CA ARG A 3 -28.00 9.47 -9.84
C ARG A 3 -27.55 9.19 -11.28
N PRO A 4 -28.43 9.32 -12.29
CA PRO A 4 -28.00 9.39 -13.68
C PRO A 4 -26.86 10.40 -13.83
N ASP A 5 -25.79 10.03 -14.53
CA ASP A 5 -24.58 10.85 -14.74
C ASP A 5 -23.80 11.22 -13.46
N GLY A 6 -23.99 10.46 -12.37
CA GLY A 6 -23.25 10.64 -11.12
C GLY A 6 -21.75 10.37 -11.27
N TRP A 7 -20.93 11.20 -10.61
CA TRP A 7 -19.49 11.02 -10.56
C TRP A 7 -19.11 9.90 -9.60
N ILE A 8 -18.20 9.04 -10.05
CA ILE A 8 -17.51 8.06 -9.22
C ILE A 8 -16.03 8.39 -9.19
N VAL A 9 -15.42 8.20 -8.02
CA VAL A 9 -14.00 8.35 -7.80
C VAL A 9 -13.47 7.06 -7.18
N LEU A 10 -12.47 6.46 -7.82
CA LEU A 10 -11.74 5.32 -7.31
C LEU A 10 -10.34 5.78 -6.91
N ILE A 11 -9.96 5.53 -5.65
CA ILE A 11 -8.72 6.06 -5.05
C ILE A 11 -7.91 4.92 -4.47
N TRP A 12 -6.62 4.87 -4.81
CA TRP A 12 -5.65 3.94 -4.23
C TRP A 12 -4.38 4.66 -3.78
N ASN A 13 -3.86 4.27 -2.62
CA ASN A 13 -2.51 4.62 -2.20
C ASN A 13 -1.56 3.48 -2.60
N ARG A 14 -0.86 3.64 -3.72
CA ARG A 14 0.11 2.66 -4.24
C ARG A 14 1.47 2.87 -3.58
N ARG A 15 1.97 1.88 -2.84
CA ARG A 15 3.30 1.93 -2.23
C ARG A 15 4.38 2.17 -3.27
N GLN A 16 5.32 3.06 -2.98
CA GLN A 16 6.48 3.31 -3.85
C GLN A 16 7.67 2.47 -3.35
N ILE A 17 7.74 1.20 -3.77
CA ILE A 17 8.74 0.23 -3.28
C ILE A 17 10.17 0.73 -3.52
N GLU A 18 10.41 1.31 -4.70
CA GLU A 18 11.74 1.74 -5.12
C GLU A 18 12.09 3.17 -4.68
N SER A 19 11.22 3.87 -3.94
CA SER A 19 11.48 5.28 -3.58
C SER A 19 12.59 5.46 -2.55
N SER A 20 12.90 4.43 -1.76
CA SER A 20 13.93 4.50 -0.74
C SER A 20 14.42 3.12 -0.31
N ALA A 21 15.62 3.09 0.28
CA ALA A 21 16.17 1.88 0.88
C ALA A 21 15.28 1.31 2.00
N PHE A 22 14.55 2.17 2.73
CA PHE A 22 13.60 1.72 3.75
C PHE A 22 12.42 0.96 3.12
N GLN A 23 11.85 1.49 2.03
CA GLN A 23 10.72 0.86 1.33
C GLN A 23 11.08 -0.50 0.73
N GLN A 24 12.27 -0.61 0.14
CA GLN A 24 12.80 -1.90 -0.35
C GLN A 24 13.04 -2.89 0.80
N ALA A 25 13.59 -2.42 1.93
CA ALA A 25 13.80 -3.28 3.10
C ALA A 25 12.48 -3.75 3.72
N TYR A 26 11.47 -2.88 3.79
CA TYR A 26 10.12 -3.22 4.25
C TYR A 26 9.44 -4.22 3.30
N GLU A 27 9.58 -4.02 1.99
CA GLU A 27 9.09 -4.97 0.98
C GLU A 27 9.68 -6.37 1.15
N ARG A 28 10.99 -6.45 1.43
CA ARG A 28 11.65 -7.73 1.71
C ARG A 28 11.03 -8.41 2.94
N ILE A 29 10.75 -7.68 4.02
CA ILE A 29 10.08 -8.25 5.21
C ILE A 29 8.75 -8.89 4.80
N LEU A 30 7.91 -8.18 4.04
CA LEU A 30 6.64 -8.75 3.59
C LEU A 30 6.84 -10.00 2.73
N ARG A 31 7.76 -9.97 1.76
CA ARG A 31 8.04 -11.14 0.90
C ARG A 31 8.57 -12.34 1.67
N THR A 32 9.34 -12.11 2.73
CA THR A 32 9.93 -13.16 3.55
C THR A 32 8.90 -13.80 4.50
N TYR A 33 8.07 -12.99 5.15
CA TYR A 33 7.23 -13.47 6.26
C TYR A 33 5.74 -13.57 5.94
N ALA A 34 5.23 -12.81 4.98
CA ALA A 34 3.81 -12.85 4.58
C ALA A 34 3.61 -13.77 3.36
N LYS A 35 3.31 -15.04 3.64
CA LYS A 35 3.18 -16.12 2.62
C LYS A 35 2.21 -15.78 1.48
N ASP A 36 1.12 -15.07 1.78
CA ASP A 36 0.10 -14.69 0.80
C ASP A 36 0.30 -13.28 0.21
N TYR A 37 1.43 -12.63 0.48
CA TYR A 37 1.65 -11.27 0.03
C TYR A 37 1.71 -11.15 -1.51
N GLY A 38 2.30 -12.15 -2.18
CA GLY A 38 2.38 -12.18 -3.65
C GLY A 38 1.03 -12.29 -4.36
N SER A 39 0.07 -13.01 -3.76
CA SER A 39 -1.30 -13.12 -4.28
C SER A 39 -2.16 -11.90 -3.94
N ALA A 40 -1.93 -11.26 -2.78
CA ALA A 40 -2.58 -10.00 -2.43
C ALA A 40 -2.14 -8.82 -3.33
N ASN A 41 -0.89 -8.83 -3.81
CA ASN A 41 -0.35 -7.80 -4.70
C ASN A 41 -0.86 -7.90 -6.15
N HIS A 42 -1.55 -9.00 -6.52
CA HIS A 42 -2.22 -9.17 -7.82
C HIS A 42 -3.52 -8.36 -7.96
N ARG A 43 -3.91 -7.56 -6.95
CA ARG A 43 -5.03 -6.61 -7.06
C ARG A 43 -4.71 -5.35 -7.85
N ASN A 44 -3.68 -5.37 -8.69
CA ASN A 44 -3.50 -4.37 -9.73
C ASN A 44 -4.54 -4.62 -10.81
N VAL A 45 -5.77 -4.13 -10.58
CA VAL A 45 -6.77 -4.01 -11.64
C VAL A 45 -6.11 -3.19 -12.76
N GLY A 46 -5.99 -3.80 -13.95
CA GLY A 46 -5.38 -3.14 -15.10
C GLY A 46 -6.13 -1.88 -15.47
N GLU A 47 -5.42 -0.89 -16.02
CA GLU A 47 -6.02 0.41 -16.38
C GLU A 47 -7.21 0.24 -17.34
N ASP A 48 -7.16 -0.75 -18.24
CA ASP A 48 -8.25 -1.07 -19.15
C ASP A 48 -9.53 -1.47 -18.42
N VAL A 49 -9.42 -2.33 -17.39
CA VAL A 49 -10.58 -2.75 -16.57
C VAL A 49 -11.15 -1.56 -15.80
N ILE A 50 -10.30 -0.65 -15.34
CA ILE A 50 -10.74 0.58 -14.68
C ILE A 50 -11.44 1.51 -15.67
N ASN A 51 -10.90 1.66 -16.88
CA ASN A 51 -11.51 2.48 -17.93
C ASN A 51 -12.87 1.94 -18.35
N ASP A 52 -13.01 0.62 -18.48
CA ASP A 52 -14.27 -0.05 -18.84
C ASP A 52 -15.35 0.04 -17.76
N PHE A 53 -14.97 0.28 -16.50
CA PHE A 53 -15.91 0.53 -15.41
C PHE A 53 -16.67 1.85 -15.58
N PHE A 54 -16.07 2.85 -16.22
CA PHE A 54 -16.70 4.15 -16.45
C PHE A 54 -17.45 4.20 -17.79
N LYS A 55 -18.29 5.22 -17.94
CA LYS A 55 -18.87 5.59 -19.24
C LYS A 55 -17.73 5.90 -20.23
N PRO A 56 -17.77 5.37 -21.46
CA PRO A 56 -16.68 5.55 -22.42
C PRO A 56 -16.28 7.02 -22.60
N GLY A 57 -14.97 7.30 -22.57
CA GLY A 57 -14.42 8.65 -22.74
C GLY A 57 -14.55 9.59 -21.53
N THR A 58 -15.12 9.12 -20.40
CA THR A 58 -15.30 9.97 -19.20
C THR A 58 -14.23 9.75 -18.13
N CYS A 59 -13.55 8.60 -18.14
CA CYS A 59 -12.52 8.29 -17.17
C CYS A 59 -11.32 9.24 -17.29
N ARG A 60 -10.90 9.80 -16.17
CA ARG A 60 -9.70 10.64 -16.04
C ARG A 60 -8.83 10.11 -14.91
N LEU A 61 -7.53 10.26 -15.08
CA LEU A 61 -6.52 9.84 -14.11
C LEU A 61 -5.81 11.06 -13.54
N ALA A 62 -5.69 11.10 -12.21
CA ALA A 62 -4.81 12.02 -11.50
C ALA A 62 -3.90 11.23 -10.55
N ALA A 63 -2.66 11.67 -10.39
CA ALA A 63 -1.72 11.05 -9.47
C ALA A 63 -0.90 12.11 -8.74
N PHE A 64 -0.74 11.92 -7.43
CA PHE A 64 0.04 12.81 -6.57
C PHE A 64 0.96 12.00 -5.68
N ASP A 65 2.10 12.59 -5.35
CA ASP A 65 2.99 12.02 -4.35
C ASP A 65 2.33 12.17 -2.97
N ASN A 66 2.34 11.11 -2.19
CA ASN A 66 1.76 11.06 -0.86
C ASN A 66 2.75 10.32 0.06
N TRP A 67 2.80 10.64 1.35
CA TRP A 67 3.65 9.94 2.30
C TRP A 67 2.99 9.89 3.67
N GLN A 68 3.53 9.04 4.54
CA GLN A 68 3.27 9.06 5.98
C GLN A 68 4.60 8.91 6.71
N GLU A 69 4.71 9.52 7.89
CA GLU A 69 5.82 9.27 8.81
C GLU A 69 5.35 8.36 9.93
N PHE A 70 6.18 7.39 10.28
CA PHE A 70 5.90 6.48 11.38
C PHE A 70 7.07 6.47 12.36
N ASP A 71 6.75 6.54 13.65
CA ASP A 71 7.62 5.98 14.66
C ASP A 71 7.55 4.44 14.61
N PHE A 72 8.26 3.76 15.52
CA PHE A 72 8.28 2.31 15.49
C PHE A 72 6.89 1.70 15.76
N GLU A 73 6.14 2.20 16.74
CA GLU A 73 4.84 1.63 17.09
C GLU A 73 3.81 1.85 15.99
N GLY A 74 3.84 3.02 15.33
CA GLY A 74 3.06 3.30 14.13
C GLY A 74 3.42 2.37 12.97
N LEU A 75 4.70 2.12 12.74
CA LEU A 75 5.16 1.20 11.70
C LEU A 75 4.72 -0.24 11.99
N ARG A 76 4.82 -0.67 13.26
CA ARG A 76 4.35 -1.97 13.72
C ARG A 76 2.84 -2.12 13.51
N GLY A 77 2.06 -1.13 13.94
CA GLY A 77 0.61 -1.13 13.74
C GLY A 77 0.25 -1.23 12.26
N ARG A 78 0.98 -0.52 11.40
CA ARG A 78 0.82 -0.59 9.96
C ARG A 78 1.14 -1.96 9.36
N LEU A 79 2.20 -2.61 9.84
CA LEU A 79 2.54 -3.96 9.39
C LEU A 79 1.41 -4.93 9.75
N LEU A 80 0.98 -4.91 11.02
CA LEU A 80 -0.02 -5.83 11.57
C LEU A 80 -1.45 -5.58 11.06
N SER A 81 -1.76 -4.40 10.53
CA SER A 81 -3.05 -4.13 9.87
C SER A 81 -3.19 -4.84 8.52
N SER A 82 -2.11 -5.45 8.02
CA SER A 82 -2.11 -6.13 6.73
C SER A 82 -2.58 -7.58 6.89
N SER A 83 -3.71 -7.94 6.27
CA SER A 83 -4.33 -9.26 6.45
C SER A 83 -3.46 -10.46 6.02
N TYR A 84 -2.37 -10.21 5.29
CA TYR A 84 -1.43 -11.23 4.82
C TYR A 84 -0.24 -11.46 5.77
N THR A 85 -0.05 -10.64 6.80
CA THR A 85 1.06 -10.83 7.75
C THR A 85 0.74 -11.92 8.77
N PRO A 86 1.73 -12.72 9.21
CA PRO A 86 1.52 -13.73 10.25
C PRO A 86 1.02 -13.07 11.54
N THR A 87 -0.05 -13.61 12.11
CA THR A 87 -0.59 -13.15 13.40
C THR A 87 0.29 -13.60 14.56
N GLU A 88 0.11 -12.97 15.72
CA GLU A 88 0.72 -13.45 16.97
C GLU A 88 0.41 -14.94 17.19
N GLY A 89 1.42 -15.68 17.67
CA GLY A 89 1.37 -17.14 17.82
C GLY A 89 1.85 -17.95 16.61
N ARG A 90 2.02 -17.33 15.43
CA ARG A 90 2.65 -17.99 14.27
C ARG A 90 4.19 -17.96 14.39
N PRO A 91 4.91 -19.03 13.99
CA PRO A 91 6.37 -19.08 14.07
C PRO A 91 7.08 -17.91 13.38
N GLU A 92 6.49 -17.39 12.30
CA GLU A 92 7.05 -16.31 11.50
C GLU A 92 6.86 -14.91 12.13
N HIS A 93 5.96 -14.75 13.10
CA HIS A 93 5.63 -13.45 13.68
C HIS A 93 6.80 -12.83 14.46
N ALA A 94 7.42 -13.57 15.38
CA ALA A 94 8.52 -13.04 16.19
C ALA A 94 9.77 -12.68 15.34
N PRO A 95 10.21 -13.53 14.39
CA PRO A 95 11.25 -13.15 13.44
C PRO A 95 10.90 -11.89 12.62
N MET A 96 9.67 -11.80 12.10
CA MET A 96 9.20 -10.64 11.35
C MET A 96 9.30 -9.35 12.18
N MET A 97 8.86 -9.39 13.44
CA MET A 97 8.91 -8.24 14.35
C MET A 97 10.35 -7.82 14.70
N ALA A 98 11.26 -8.78 14.86
CA ALA A 98 12.67 -8.50 15.08
C ALA A 98 13.32 -7.84 13.84
N ASP A 99 13.02 -8.35 12.64
CA ASP A 99 13.50 -7.79 11.38
C ASP A 99 12.94 -6.37 11.14
N LEU A 100 11.68 -6.13 11.50
CA LEU A 100 11.07 -4.79 11.47
C LEU A 100 11.79 -3.82 12.40
N ARG A 101 12.07 -4.22 13.65
CA ARG A 101 12.80 -3.39 14.62
C ARG A 101 14.19 -3.04 14.12
N LYS A 102 14.93 -4.02 13.60
CA LYS A 102 16.26 -3.81 13.02
C LYS A 102 16.22 -2.86 11.81
N THR A 103 15.25 -3.05 10.92
CA THR A 103 15.07 -2.21 9.73
C THR A 103 14.73 -0.78 10.12
N PHE A 104 13.80 -0.59 11.07
CA PHE A 104 13.48 0.74 11.59
C PHE A 104 14.72 1.43 12.18
N GLY A 105 15.47 0.75 13.06
CA GLY A 105 16.66 1.33 13.69
C GLY A 105 17.74 1.77 12.69
N LYS A 106 17.87 1.06 11.56
CA LYS A 106 18.82 1.39 10.49
C LYS A 106 18.40 2.61 9.66
N HIS A 107 17.10 2.82 9.47
CA HIS A 107 16.59 3.78 8.49
C HIS A 107 15.91 5.01 9.12
N GLN A 108 15.63 5.00 10.42
CA GLN A 108 14.99 6.12 11.08
C GLN A 108 15.88 7.38 11.06
N THR A 109 15.23 8.53 10.97
CA THR A 109 15.81 9.85 11.24
C THR A 109 14.93 10.52 12.28
N GLN A 110 15.52 10.96 13.40
CA GLN A 110 14.80 11.61 14.51
C GLN A 110 13.60 10.78 15.02
N GLY A 111 13.76 9.47 15.14
CA GLY A 111 12.75 8.55 15.65
C GLY A 111 11.64 8.22 14.65
N LYS A 112 11.80 8.57 13.36
CA LYS A 112 10.78 8.35 12.34
C LYS A 112 11.34 7.77 11.05
N VAL A 113 10.51 7.00 10.35
CA VAL A 113 10.75 6.58 8.96
C VAL A 113 9.65 7.14 8.07
N ARG A 114 10.03 7.54 6.86
CA ARG A 114 9.10 8.00 5.84
C ARG A 114 8.63 6.83 4.98
N PHE A 115 7.33 6.75 4.75
CA PHE A 115 6.67 5.71 3.98
C PHE A 115 5.92 6.35 2.80
N ASP A 116 6.47 6.19 1.60
CA ASP A 116 5.97 6.84 0.38
C ASP A 116 4.86 6.06 -0.35
N TYR A 117 3.96 6.82 -0.96
CA TYR A 117 2.86 6.39 -1.78
C TYR A 117 2.74 7.27 -3.02
N LYS A 118 2.12 6.70 -4.05
CA LYS A 118 1.41 7.47 -5.08
C LYS A 118 -0.07 7.36 -4.77
N ALA A 119 -0.73 8.48 -4.50
CA ALA A 119 -2.17 8.53 -4.48
C ALA A 119 -2.64 8.58 -5.94
N VAL A 120 -3.32 7.53 -6.40
CA VAL A 120 -3.81 7.38 -7.76
C VAL A 120 -5.32 7.45 -7.75
N ILE A 121 -5.87 8.39 -8.51
CA ILE A 121 -7.29 8.69 -8.56
C ILE A 121 -7.81 8.52 -9.99
N TYR A 122 -8.79 7.65 -10.15
CA TYR A 122 -9.58 7.53 -11.36
C TYR A 122 -10.96 8.13 -11.09
N TYR A 123 -11.44 8.99 -11.97
CA TYR A 123 -12.74 9.64 -11.79
C TYR A 123 -13.46 9.82 -13.13
N GLY A 124 -14.77 9.63 -13.11
CA GLY A 124 -15.60 9.65 -14.30
C GLY A 124 -17.07 9.39 -13.94
N GLN A 125 -17.92 9.33 -14.95
CA GLN A 125 -19.34 9.01 -14.76
C GLN A 125 -19.56 7.50 -14.87
N LEU A 126 -20.46 6.95 -14.06
CA LEU A 126 -20.86 5.56 -14.20
C LEU A 126 -21.68 5.37 -15.48
N ARG A 127 -21.56 4.19 -16.10
CA ARG A 127 -22.47 3.74 -17.16
C ARG A 127 -23.93 3.74 -16.70
#